data_AF-A0A061N3L4-F1
#
_entry.id   AF-A0A061N3L4-F1
#
_cell.length_a   1.000
_cell.length_b   1.000
_cell.length_c   1.000
_cell.angle_alpha   90.00
_cell.angle_beta   90.00
_cell.angle_gamma   90.00
#
_symmetry.space_group_name_H-M   'P 1'
#
loop_
_entity.id
_entity.type
_entity.pdbx_description
1 polymer ?
#
loop_
_entity_poly.entity_id
_entity_poly.type
_entity_poly.pdbx_seq_one_letter_code
_entity_poly.pdbx_strand_id
1 'polypeptide(L)'
;MAMRPMLQELYADKSTGFLSQDTTLGGRTIVLTQYWESIDQLLDYAHGKTHKEAWINFYKKSAKSEAVGIFHETYEVKAGAYESVYSQMNKPRGILKAREMQALTDDSTAKSRLTHP
;
A
#
# COMPACT_ATOMS: atom_id res chain seq x y z
N MET A 1 -6.26 -7.87 16.99
CA MET A 1 -6.12 -7.79 15.52
C MET A 1 -4.64 -7.62 15.20
N ALA A 2 -4.12 -8.32 14.18
CA ALA A 2 -2.68 -8.31 13.87
C ALA A 2 -2.23 -7.09 13.05
N MET A 3 -3.14 -6.46 12.29
CA MET A 3 -2.79 -5.36 11.38
C MET A 3 -2.38 -4.06 12.08
N ARG A 4 -3.03 -3.71 13.20
CA ARG A 4 -2.75 -2.42 13.86
C ARG A 4 -1.31 -2.34 14.42
N PRO A 5 -0.80 -3.35 15.14
CA PRO A 5 0.60 -3.35 15.59
C PRO A 5 1.60 -3.33 14.43
N MET A 6 1.34 -4.09 13.35
CA MET A 6 2.21 -4.10 12.16
C MET A 6 2.32 -2.70 11.54
N LEU A 7 1.19 -2.01 11.34
CA LEU A 7 1.20 -0.64 10.82
C LEU A 7 1.91 0.34 11.77
N GLN A 8 1.77 0.17 13.08
CA GLN A 8 2.48 1.02 14.05
C GLN A 8 4.00 0.87 13.93
N GLU A 9 4.49 -0.36 13.77
CA GLU A 9 5.90 -0.65 13.52
C GLU A 9 6.39 0.00 12.22
N LEU A 10 5.66 -0.20 11.12
CA LEU A 10 6.00 0.36 9.81
C LEU A 10 6.04 1.89 9.79
N TYR A 11 5.12 2.55 10.49
CA TYR A 11 5.13 4.01 10.61
C TYR A 11 6.21 4.52 11.58
N ALA A 12 6.66 3.71 12.54
CA ALA A 12 7.68 4.10 13.50
C ALA A 12 9.09 4.01 12.92
N ASP A 13 9.33 3.07 11.99
CA ASP A 13 10.63 2.85 11.37
C ASP A 13 10.60 3.05 9.85
N LYS A 14 11.07 4.22 9.42
CA LYS A 14 11.17 4.57 7.99
C LYS A 14 12.22 3.76 7.23
N SER A 15 13.18 3.12 7.92
CA SER A 15 14.21 2.31 7.25
C SER A 15 13.65 1.05 6.59
N THR A 16 12.45 0.63 7.00
CA THR A 16 11.68 -0.46 6.39
C THR A 16 11.29 -0.21 4.95
N GLY A 17 11.37 1.03 4.44
CA GLY A 17 10.94 1.36 3.07
C GLY A 17 9.43 1.49 2.90
N PHE A 18 8.65 1.37 3.97
CA PHE A 18 7.23 1.66 3.95
C PHE A 18 6.99 3.17 3.83
N LEU A 19 6.17 3.57 2.86
CA LEU A 19 5.87 4.97 2.58
C LEU A 19 4.53 5.38 3.19
N SER A 20 3.47 4.63 2.87
CA SER A 20 2.14 4.91 3.39
C SER A 20 1.18 3.74 3.12
N GLN A 21 -0.03 3.82 3.69
CA GLN A 21 -1.14 2.93 3.34
C GLN A 21 -2.42 3.71 3.10
N ASP A 22 -3.39 3.13 2.40
CA ASP A 22 -4.80 3.49 2.51
C ASP A 22 -5.68 2.27 2.77
N THR A 23 -6.70 2.50 3.61
CA THR A 23 -7.73 1.51 3.91
C THR A 23 -9.02 1.90 3.19
N THR A 24 -9.53 1.00 2.36
CA THR A 24 -10.83 1.13 1.69
C THR A 24 -11.80 0.09 2.23
N LEU A 25 -13.02 0.51 2.54
CA LEU A 25 -14.12 -0.35 2.97
C LEU A 25 -15.14 -0.48 1.83
N GLY A 26 -15.40 -1.71 1.40
CA GLY A 26 -16.37 -2.04 0.35
C GLY A 26 -17.27 -3.18 0.79
N GLY A 27 -18.39 -2.86 1.44
CA GLY A 27 -19.31 -3.87 1.98
C GLY A 27 -18.62 -4.76 3.02
N ARG A 28 -18.47 -6.05 2.70
CA ARG A 28 -17.79 -7.04 3.57
C ARG A 28 -16.28 -7.12 3.32
N THR A 29 -15.75 -6.34 2.38
CA THR A 29 -14.34 -6.36 1.99
C THR A 29 -13.62 -5.15 2.59
N ILE A 30 -12.46 -5.42 3.19
CA ILE A 30 -11.52 -4.41 3.66
C ILE A 30 -10.25 -4.55 2.83
N VAL A 31 -9.85 -3.49 2.13
CA VAL A 31 -8.64 -3.47 1.32
C VAL A 31 -7.64 -2.52 1.95
N LEU A 32 -6.43 -3.00 2.20
CA LEU A 32 -5.31 -2.19 2.65
C LEU A 32 -4.31 -2.09 1.49
N THR A 33 -4.27 -0.94 0.82
CA THR A 33 -3.28 -0.64 -0.20
C THR A 33 -2.05 -0.05 0.47
N GLN A 34 -0.86 -0.61 0.24
CA GLN A 34 0.39 -0.13 0.81
C GLN A 34 1.33 0.34 -0.29
N TYR A 35 2.08 1.39 0.00
CA TYR A 35 3.09 1.98 -0.88
C TYR A 35 4.47 1.77 -0.26
N TRP A 36 5.38 1.24 -1.06
CA TRP A 36 6.73 0.86 -0.65
C TRP A 36 7.75 1.46 -1.61
N GLU A 37 8.93 1.77 -1.08
CA GLU A 37 10.03 2.33 -1.87
C GLU A 37 10.63 1.29 -2.83
N SER A 38 10.68 0.02 -2.41
CA SER A 38 11.19 -1.09 -3.24
C SER A 38 10.50 -2.41 -2.90
N ILE A 39 10.55 -3.34 -3.86
CA ILE A 39 10.06 -4.72 -3.68
C ILE A 39 10.90 -5.47 -2.64
N ASP A 40 12.22 -5.26 -2.61
CA ASP A 40 13.13 -5.93 -1.67
C ASP A 40 12.77 -5.58 -0.23
N GLN A 41 12.56 -4.30 0.07
CA GLN A 41 12.14 -3.85 1.40
C GLN A 41 10.76 -4.40 1.83
N LEU A 42 9.82 -4.48 0.89
CA LEU A 42 8.52 -5.14 1.13
C LEU A 42 8.72 -6.63 1.48
N LEU A 43 9.55 -7.34 0.72
CA LEU A 43 9.81 -8.77 0.94
C LEU A 43 10.57 -9.02 2.24
N ASP A 44 11.54 -8.18 2.57
CA ASP A 44 12.28 -8.23 3.85
C ASP A 44 11.33 -8.11 5.03
N TYR A 45 10.40 -7.13 4.98
CA TYR A 45 9.38 -6.98 6.01
C TYR A 45 8.42 -8.19 6.06
N ALA A 46 7.94 -8.65 4.90
CA ALA A 46 6.99 -9.76 4.81
C ALA A 46 7.57 -11.09 5.33
N HIS A 47 8.87 -11.30 5.18
CA HIS A 47 9.60 -12.45 5.75
C HIS A 47 10.06 -12.24 7.19
N GLY A 48 9.95 -11.02 7.70
CA GLY A 48 10.27 -10.64 9.07
C GLY A 48 9.40 -11.31 10.14
N LYS A 49 9.87 -11.25 11.38
CA LYS A 49 9.25 -11.95 12.52
C LYS A 49 7.81 -11.49 12.78
N THR A 50 7.56 -10.17 12.84
CA THR A 50 6.23 -9.63 13.15
C THR A 50 5.18 -10.08 12.14
N HIS A 51 5.47 -9.94 10.85
CA HIS A 51 4.55 -10.35 9.79
C HIS A 51 4.32 -11.87 9.80
N LYS A 52 5.38 -12.66 9.91
CA LYS A 52 5.28 -14.13 9.94
C LYS A 52 4.43 -14.64 11.12
N GLU A 53 4.62 -14.10 12.32
CA GLU A 53 3.83 -14.46 13.49
C GLU A 53 2.35 -14.06 13.34
N ALA A 54 2.09 -12.87 12.81
CA ALA A 54 0.75 -12.41 12.49
C ALA A 54 0.06 -13.35 11.48
N TRP A 55 0.78 -13.77 10.44
CA TRP A 55 0.30 -14.65 9.38
C TRP A 55 -0.06 -16.04 9.90
N ILE A 56 0.83 -16.65 10.68
CA ILE A 56 0.58 -17.96 11.31
C ILE A 56 -0.65 -17.89 12.22
N ASN A 57 -0.75 -16.84 13.04
CA ASN A 57 -1.87 -16.66 13.95
C ASN A 57 -3.20 -16.42 13.22
N PHE A 58 -3.16 -15.71 12.09
CA PHE A 58 -4.33 -15.55 11.23
C PHE A 58 -4.80 -16.90 10.68
N TYR A 59 -3.92 -17.66 10.03
CA TYR A 59 -4.29 -18.95 9.43
C TYR A 59 -4.78 -19.97 10.44
N LYS A 60 -4.16 -20.06 11.62
CA LYS A 60 -4.64 -20.95 12.70
C LYS A 60 -6.07 -20.63 13.15
N LYS A 61 -6.48 -19.36 13.06
CA LYS A 61 -7.83 -18.92 13.43
C LYS A 61 -8.81 -19.07 12.28
N SER A 62 -8.43 -18.67 11.07
CA SER A 62 -9.28 -18.76 9.89
C SER A 62 -9.50 -20.20 9.44
N ALA A 63 -8.55 -21.12 9.63
CA ALA A 63 -8.73 -22.54 9.30
C ALA A 63 -9.92 -23.22 10.02
N LYS A 64 -10.49 -22.59 11.04
CA LYS A 64 -11.67 -23.09 11.77
C LYS A 64 -13.01 -22.65 11.15
N SER A 65 -13.00 -21.86 10.07
CA SER A 65 -14.20 -21.28 9.46
C SER A 65 -13.98 -20.81 8.02
N GLU A 66 -14.98 -20.95 7.17
CA GLU A 66 -14.97 -20.40 5.81
C GLU A 66 -15.48 -18.94 5.73
N ALA A 67 -15.73 -18.29 6.87
CA ALA A 67 -16.34 -16.97 6.92
C ALA A 67 -15.42 -15.81 6.47
N VAL A 68 -14.11 -16.06 6.34
CA VAL A 68 -13.10 -15.03 6.04
C VAL A 68 -12.15 -15.53 4.95
N GLY A 69 -12.11 -14.81 3.83
CA GLY A 69 -11.10 -14.98 2.77
C GLY A 69 -10.01 -13.91 2.86
N ILE A 70 -8.89 -14.16 2.17
CA ILE A 70 -7.80 -13.20 2.01
C ILE A 70 -7.28 -13.24 0.58
N PHE A 71 -6.89 -12.07 0.07
CA PHE A 71 -6.18 -11.91 -1.19
C PHE A 71 -5.03 -10.93 -0.98
N HIS A 72 -4.04 -11.00 -1.86
CA HIS A 72 -2.96 -10.03 -1.96
C HIS A 72 -2.57 -9.86 -3.42
N GLU A 73 -2.24 -8.64 -3.81
CA GLU A 73 -1.70 -8.33 -5.13
C GLU A 73 -0.51 -7.41 -4.93
N THR A 74 0.58 -7.66 -5.66
CA THR A 74 1.80 -6.87 -5.56
C THR A 74 2.22 -6.47 -6.97
N TYR A 75 2.41 -5.17 -7.15
CA TYR A 75 2.78 -4.58 -8.43
C TYR A 75 4.09 -3.82 -8.24
N GLU A 76 5.13 -4.24 -8.95
CA GLU A 76 6.35 -3.46 -9.08
C GLU A 76 6.17 -2.49 -10.25
N VAL A 77 6.03 -1.20 -9.93
CA VAL A 77 5.73 -0.17 -10.92
C VAL A 77 6.95 0.72 -11.09
N LYS A 78 7.53 0.71 -12.29
CA LYS A 78 8.70 1.54 -12.63
C LYS A 78 8.33 3.03 -12.67
N ALA A 79 9.31 3.90 -12.42
CA ALA A 79 9.15 5.34 -12.64
C ALA A 79 8.66 5.61 -14.09
N GLY A 80 7.71 6.53 -14.23
CA GLY A 80 7.01 6.81 -15.49
C GLY A 80 5.96 5.75 -15.89
N ALA A 81 5.91 4.57 -15.28
CA ALA A 81 4.91 3.55 -15.63
C ALA A 81 3.56 3.72 -14.89
N TYR A 82 3.35 4.85 -14.24
CA TYR A 82 2.08 5.22 -13.60
C TYR A 82 1.79 6.72 -13.74
N GLU A 83 0.51 7.06 -13.67
CA GLU A 83 0.05 8.45 -13.58
C GLU A 83 -1.08 8.54 -12.55
N SER A 84 -1.19 9.68 -11.89
CA SER A 84 -2.24 9.92 -10.90
C SER A 84 -2.62 11.40 -10.91
N VAL A 85 -3.92 11.68 -10.87
CA VAL A 85 -4.46 13.04 -10.78
C VAL A 85 -5.37 13.14 -9.56
N TYR A 86 -5.21 14.24 -8.83
CA TYR A 86 -5.99 14.55 -7.64
C TYR A 86 -6.59 15.95 -7.83
N SER A 87 -7.93 16.06 -7.70
CA SER A 87 -8.63 17.34 -7.81
C SER A 87 -9.58 17.51 -6.63
N GLN A 88 -9.47 18.66 -5.93
CA GLN A 88 -10.34 19.04 -4.82
C GLN A 88 -10.46 17.97 -3.72
N MET A 89 -9.40 17.19 -3.51
CA MET A 89 -9.35 16.17 -2.47
C MET A 89 -9.08 16.83 -1.12
N ASN A 90 -9.97 16.61 -0.16
CA ASN A 90 -9.86 17.17 1.19
C ASN A 90 -8.75 16.52 2.04
N LYS A 91 -8.29 15.32 1.68
CA LYS A 91 -7.20 14.60 2.34
C LYS A 91 -6.36 13.86 1.29
N PRO A 92 -5.03 13.77 1.48
CA PRO A 92 -4.18 12.93 0.65
C PRO A 92 -4.66 11.47 0.65
N ARG A 93 -4.65 10.83 -0.53
CA ARG A 93 -4.99 9.42 -0.74
C ARG A 93 -4.14 8.86 -1.87
N GLY A 94 -4.01 7.55 -1.91
CA GLY A 94 -3.20 6.81 -2.84
C GLY A 94 -1.72 7.21 -2.76
N ILE A 95 -1.07 7.18 -3.91
CA ILE A 95 0.35 7.53 -4.03
C ILE A 95 0.69 8.96 -3.60
N LEU A 96 -0.28 9.89 -3.56
CA LEU A 96 -0.10 11.23 -3.01
C LEU A 96 0.31 11.25 -1.52
N LYS A 97 0.08 10.15 -0.78
CA LYS A 97 0.58 9.99 0.59
C LYS A 97 2.04 9.55 0.66
N ALA A 98 2.55 9.00 -0.44
CA ALA A 98 3.86 8.38 -0.55
C ALA A 98 4.87 9.22 -1.35
N ARG A 99 4.39 10.20 -2.13
CA ARG A 99 5.18 11.04 -3.04
C ARG A 99 4.73 12.50 -2.98
N GLU A 100 5.62 13.38 -3.39
CA GLU A 100 5.34 14.82 -3.46
C GLU A 100 4.35 15.15 -4.59
N MET A 101 3.55 16.20 -4.37
CA MET A 101 2.60 16.69 -5.37
C MET A 101 3.31 17.55 -6.41
N GLN A 102 2.93 17.37 -7.67
CA GLN A 102 3.34 18.23 -8.77
C GLN A 102 2.11 18.90 -9.39
N ALA A 103 2.22 20.20 -9.70
CA ALA A 103 1.16 20.92 -10.39
C ALA A 103 1.04 20.43 -11.84
N LEU A 104 -0.18 20.32 -12.33
CA LEU A 104 -0.42 20.01 -13.74
C LEU A 104 -0.14 21.23 -14.62
N THR A 105 0.37 20.98 -15.82
CA THR A 105 0.41 21.96 -16.92
C THR A 105 -0.88 21.88 -17.73
N ASP A 106 -1.24 22.97 -18.40
CA ASP A 106 -2.55 23.13 -19.07
C ASP A 106 -2.82 22.08 -20.17
N ASP A 107 -1.77 21.52 -20.80
CA ASP A 107 -1.88 20.50 -21.87
C ASP A 107 -1.66 19.05 -21.37
N SER A 108 -1.77 18.79 -20.06
CA SER A 108 -1.42 17.49 -19.47
C SER A 108 -2.46 16.40 -19.76
N THR A 109 -2.06 15.39 -20.53
CA THR A 109 -2.83 14.14 -20.75
C THR A 109 -2.32 13.00 -19.90
N ALA A 110 -3.13 11.96 -19.68
CA ALA A 110 -2.68 10.73 -19.00
C ALA A 110 -1.45 10.13 -19.69
N LYS A 111 -1.47 10.07 -21.03
CA LYS A 111 -0.36 9.54 -21.82
C LYS A 111 0.92 10.36 -21.68
N SER A 112 0.83 11.70 -21.66
CA SER A 112 2.01 12.55 -21.48
C SER A 112 2.59 12.46 -20.06
N ARG A 113 1.78 12.12 -19.05
CA ARG A 113 2.28 11.91 -17.67
C ARG A 113 3.03 10.59 -17.50
N LEU A 114 2.77 9.58 -18.32
CA LEU A 114 3.48 8.29 -18.31
C LEU A 114 4.89 8.33 -18.93
N THR A 115 5.40 9.50 -19.31
CA THR A 115 6.74 9.65 -19.91
C THR A 115 7.66 10.54 -19.08
N HIS A 116 7.18 11.06 -17.95
CA HIS A 116 7.93 11.94 -17.08
C HIS A 116 8.24 11.18 -15.78
N PRO A 117 9.53 10.98 -15.43
CA PRO A 117 9.91 10.33 -14.19
C PRO A 117 9.56 11.17 -12.96
#